data_AF-A0A183GFA6-F1
#
_entry.id   AF-A0A183GFA6-F1
#
_cell.length_a   1.000
_cell.length_b   1.000
_cell.length_c   1.000
_cell.angle_alpha   90.00
_cell.angle_beta   90.00
_cell.angle_gamma   90.00
#
_symmetry.space_group_name_H-M   'P 1'
#
loop_
_entity.id
_entity.type
_entity.pdbx_description
1 polymer ?
#
loop_
_entity_poly.entity_id
_entity_poly.type
_entity_poly.pdbx_seq_one_letter_code
_entity_poly.pdbx_strand_id
1 'polypeptide(L)'
;MLVILLSIATLSAAQKWDDPARLPNPRRADGFKQCNMRSISSVCDPDEVISMDGRYRLNSEVQRISSRTEKTGNSFCDRKGTDAVLVLVRQGSQQLVNELSRLWHMDDQCKKSVVFLLSADDRRLYFAAQPNVDFSEFANGHFQGRKLYSDELQSIIDSNSMPLQTGPFYHPGIVAETIGLKKYGERKE
;
A
#
# COMPACT_ATOMS: atom_id res chain seq x y z
N MET A 1 0.01 41.89 38.26
CA MET A 1 -0.45 40.57 37.78
C MET A 1 -0.69 40.67 36.28
N LEU A 2 0.28 40.24 35.48
CA LEU A 2 0.14 40.16 34.02
C LEU A 2 0.73 38.81 33.61
N VAL A 3 -0.06 37.76 33.78
CA VAL A 3 0.25 36.41 33.31
C VAL A 3 -0.98 35.99 32.54
N ILE A 4 -0.84 35.82 31.23
CA ILE A 4 -1.51 34.88 30.33
C ILE A 4 -1.23 35.37 28.90
N LEU A 5 -0.13 34.89 28.34
CA LEU A 5 0.09 34.74 26.89
C LEU A 5 0.92 33.46 26.74
N LEU A 6 0.30 32.34 27.14
CA LEU A 6 0.84 31.01 26.89
C LEU A 6 0.42 30.64 25.45
N SER A 7 1.22 31.07 24.49
CA SER A 7 1.13 30.63 23.10
C SER A 7 1.46 29.14 23.04
N ILE A 8 0.43 28.29 23.18
CA ILE A 8 0.56 26.87 22.88
C ILE A 8 0.55 26.76 21.35
N ALA A 9 1.72 26.92 20.74
CA ALA A 9 1.97 26.36 19.43
C ALA A 9 1.91 24.83 19.59
N THR A 10 0.74 24.25 19.37
CA THR A 10 0.63 22.81 19.15
C THR A 10 1.39 22.53 17.86
N LEU A 11 2.67 22.17 17.99
CA LEU A 11 3.37 21.40 16.97
C LEU A 11 2.48 20.17 16.74
N SER A 12 1.79 20.14 15.61
CA SER A 12 1.19 18.91 15.09
C SER A 12 2.35 17.95 14.87
N ALA A 13 2.71 17.20 15.90
CA ALA A 13 3.58 16.05 15.73
C ALA A 13 2.84 15.14 14.74
N ALA A 14 3.36 15.05 13.52
CA ALA A 14 2.87 14.11 12.54
C ALA A 14 2.80 12.74 13.23
N GLN A 15 1.61 12.13 13.22
CA GLN A 15 1.38 10.89 13.93
C GLN A 15 2.18 9.79 13.23
N LYS A 16 3.30 9.40 13.85
CA LYS A 16 4.11 8.28 13.39
C LYS A 16 3.49 6.97 13.85
N TRP A 17 3.25 6.08 12.89
CA TRP A 17 2.77 4.74 13.18
C TRP A 17 3.95 3.84 13.54
N ASP A 18 4.07 3.50 14.82
CA ASP A 18 5.12 2.61 15.35
C ASP A 18 4.55 1.34 16.00
N ASP A 19 3.25 1.28 16.26
CA ASP A 19 2.57 0.10 16.82
C ASP A 19 1.65 -0.54 15.76
N PRO A 20 2.00 -1.71 15.20
CA PRO A 20 1.20 -2.38 14.17
C PRO A 20 -0.17 -2.82 14.68
N ALA A 21 -0.34 -3.05 15.98
CA ALA A 21 -1.61 -3.53 16.55
C ALA A 21 -2.69 -2.45 16.56
N ARG A 22 -2.30 -1.18 16.50
CA ARG A 22 -3.21 -0.05 16.43
C ARG A 22 -3.66 0.27 15.01
N LEU A 23 -2.97 -0.25 13.99
CA LEU A 23 -3.29 0.04 12.61
C LEU A 23 -4.43 -0.90 12.15
N PRO A 24 -5.58 -0.35 11.73
CA PRO A 24 -6.75 -1.16 11.47
C PRO A 24 -6.57 -2.01 10.21
N ASN A 25 -7.05 -3.25 10.26
CA ASN A 25 -7.06 -4.13 9.10
C ASN A 25 -8.33 -3.86 8.25
N PRO A 26 -8.20 -3.33 7.02
CA PRO A 26 -9.35 -2.95 6.19
C PRO A 26 -10.21 -4.15 5.74
N ARG A 27 -9.71 -5.38 5.90
CA ARG A 27 -10.40 -6.61 5.51
C ARG A 27 -11.33 -7.17 6.60
N ARG A 28 -11.37 -6.56 7.80
CA ARG A 28 -12.19 -7.02 8.95
C ARG A 28 -13.39 -6.13 9.20
N ALA A 29 -14.41 -6.68 9.86
CA ALA A 29 -15.76 -6.11 10.02
C ALA A 29 -15.82 -4.69 10.63
N ASP A 30 -14.84 -4.27 11.43
CA ASP A 30 -14.77 -2.89 11.95
C ASP A 30 -13.49 -2.14 11.55
N GLY A 31 -12.50 -2.83 10.97
CA GLY A 31 -11.25 -2.19 10.58
C GLY A 31 -11.44 -1.25 9.38
N PHE A 32 -12.32 -1.59 8.44
CA PHE A 32 -12.56 -0.73 7.28
C PHE A 32 -13.10 0.67 7.65
N LYS A 33 -13.90 0.77 8.72
CA LYS A 33 -14.43 2.08 9.19
C LYS A 33 -13.30 2.95 9.73
N GLN A 34 -12.40 2.35 10.51
CA GLN A 34 -11.22 3.03 11.07
C GLN A 34 -10.18 3.38 10.00
N CYS A 35 -10.23 2.69 8.86
CA CYS A 35 -9.47 3.00 7.64
C CYS A 35 -10.12 4.08 6.76
N ASN A 36 -11.18 4.75 7.23
CA ASN A 36 -11.96 5.76 6.49
C ASN A 36 -12.59 5.24 5.19
N MET A 37 -13.01 3.97 5.21
CA MET A 37 -13.78 3.30 4.15
C MET A 37 -15.22 3.03 4.60
N ARG A 38 -16.16 2.95 3.65
CA ARG A 38 -17.59 2.65 3.93
C ARG A 38 -17.90 1.15 3.96
N SER A 39 -16.98 0.31 3.48
CA SER A 39 -17.11 -1.15 3.45
C SER A 39 -15.74 -1.81 3.50
N ILE A 40 -15.71 -3.13 3.76
CA ILE A 40 -14.51 -3.97 3.65
C ILE A 40 -13.75 -3.64 2.36
N SER A 41 -12.43 -3.47 2.48
CA SER A 41 -11.57 -2.96 1.42
C SER A 41 -10.16 -3.58 1.45
N SER A 42 -9.39 -3.28 0.41
CA SER A 42 -7.95 -3.53 0.32
C SER A 42 -7.13 -2.25 0.55
N VAL A 43 -7.76 -1.15 0.94
CA VAL A 43 -7.09 0.13 1.24
C VAL A 43 -7.38 0.53 2.67
N CYS A 44 -6.34 0.93 3.39
CA CYS A 44 -6.44 1.56 4.70
C CYS A 44 -5.77 2.93 4.72
N ASP A 45 -6.52 3.98 5.03
CA ASP A 45 -6.02 5.36 5.08
C ASP A 45 -6.55 6.04 6.35
N PRO A 46 -6.06 5.64 7.53
CA PRO A 46 -6.56 6.16 8.81
C PRO A 46 -6.24 7.65 9.02
N ASP A 47 -5.18 8.15 8.36
CA ASP A 47 -4.73 9.55 8.48
C ASP A 47 -5.36 10.47 7.42
N GLU A 48 -6.25 9.94 6.57
CA GLU A 48 -6.89 10.65 5.46
C GLU A 48 -5.89 11.39 4.56
N VAL A 49 -4.81 10.70 4.19
CA VAL A 49 -3.76 11.20 3.29
C VAL A 49 -4.36 11.62 1.94
N ILE A 50 -5.39 10.93 1.47
CA ILE A 50 -6.07 11.23 0.20
C ILE A 50 -7.57 11.46 0.39
N SER A 51 -8.26 11.87 -0.67
CA SER A 51 -9.72 12.01 -0.63
C SER A 51 -10.42 10.65 -0.61
N MET A 52 -11.68 10.64 -0.15
CA MET A 52 -12.53 9.44 -0.18
C MET A 52 -12.61 8.81 -1.58
N ASP A 53 -12.84 9.63 -2.62
CA ASP A 53 -12.86 9.14 -4.01
C ASP A 53 -11.53 8.52 -4.41
N GLY A 54 -10.42 9.11 -3.94
CA GLY A 54 -9.09 8.57 -4.16
C GLY A 54 -8.89 7.20 -3.53
N ARG A 55 -9.36 7.01 -2.29
CA ARG A 55 -9.33 5.71 -1.60
C ARG A 55 -10.07 4.64 -2.39
N TYR A 56 -11.26 4.95 -2.90
CA TYR A 56 -12.03 3.99 -3.70
C TYR A 56 -11.41 3.67 -5.05
N ARG A 57 -10.85 4.68 -5.72
CA ARG A 57 -10.09 4.45 -6.95
C ARG A 57 -8.89 3.53 -6.70
N LEU A 58 -8.11 3.78 -5.65
CA LEU A 58 -7.01 2.89 -5.28
C LEU A 58 -7.49 1.50 -4.88
N ASN A 59 -8.60 1.40 -4.15
CA ASN A 59 -9.15 0.12 -3.74
C ASN A 59 -9.45 -0.77 -4.95
N SER A 60 -10.08 -0.23 -5.98
CA SER A 60 -10.32 -0.97 -7.23
C SER A 60 -9.03 -1.42 -7.90
N GLU A 61 -8.00 -0.57 -7.94
CA GLU A 61 -6.71 -0.94 -8.53
C GLU A 61 -6.00 -2.03 -7.71
N VAL A 62 -5.97 -1.90 -6.38
CA VAL A 62 -5.31 -2.87 -5.49
C VAL A 62 -6.02 -4.22 -5.56
N GLN A 63 -7.35 -4.25 -5.62
CA GLN A 63 -8.12 -5.48 -5.77
C GLN A 63 -7.83 -6.21 -7.10
N ARG A 64 -7.50 -5.47 -8.17
CA ARG A 64 -7.15 -6.08 -9.48
C ARG A 64 -5.82 -6.82 -9.46
N ILE A 65 -4.94 -6.60 -8.47
CA ILE A 65 -3.67 -7.34 -8.34
C ILE A 65 -3.90 -8.84 -8.38
N SER A 66 -4.90 -9.30 -7.62
CA SER A 66 -5.21 -10.73 -7.52
C SER A 66 -5.47 -11.30 -8.92
N SER A 67 -6.46 -10.76 -9.64
CA SER A 67 -6.77 -11.22 -11.01
C SER A 67 -5.62 -11.10 -12.01
N ARG A 68 -4.74 -10.10 -11.88
CA ARG A 68 -3.63 -9.87 -12.82
C ARG A 68 -2.43 -10.77 -12.58
N THR A 69 -2.32 -11.33 -11.39
CA THR A 69 -1.22 -12.20 -10.96
C THR A 69 -1.67 -13.66 -10.85
N GLU A 70 -2.92 -13.96 -11.24
CA GLU A 70 -3.38 -15.33 -11.43
C GLU A 70 -2.57 -16.02 -12.53
N LYS A 71 -2.33 -17.32 -12.32
CA LYS A 71 -1.59 -18.15 -13.26
C LYS A 71 -2.41 -19.36 -13.67
N THR A 72 -2.05 -19.95 -14.80
CA THR A 72 -2.49 -21.31 -15.10
C THR A 72 -1.69 -22.27 -14.22
N GLY A 73 -2.37 -23.24 -13.60
CA GLY A 73 -1.71 -24.19 -12.70
C GLY A 73 -2.61 -25.34 -12.29
N ASN A 74 -2.02 -26.34 -11.66
CA ASN A 74 -2.69 -27.62 -11.36
C ASN A 74 -3.38 -27.59 -9.98
N SER A 75 -2.83 -26.83 -9.04
CA SER A 75 -3.40 -26.67 -7.70
C SER A 75 -4.24 -25.39 -7.57
N PHE A 76 -4.96 -25.26 -6.45
CA PHE A 76 -5.61 -24.00 -6.08
C PHE A 76 -4.56 -22.88 -5.86
N CYS A 77 -3.50 -23.15 -5.11
CA CYS A 77 -2.47 -22.15 -4.82
C CYS A 77 -1.64 -21.76 -6.03
N ASP A 78 -1.49 -22.63 -7.03
CA ASP A 78 -0.81 -22.29 -8.29
C ASP A 78 -1.61 -21.22 -9.03
N ARG A 79 -2.92 -21.40 -9.11
CA ARG A 79 -3.84 -20.53 -9.84
C ARG A 79 -4.15 -19.23 -9.12
N LYS A 80 -4.20 -19.28 -7.79
CA LYS A 80 -4.52 -18.13 -6.94
C LYS A 80 -3.58 -16.95 -7.25
N GLY A 81 -4.16 -15.80 -7.51
CA GLY A 81 -3.45 -14.53 -7.59
C GLY A 81 -2.97 -14.03 -6.23
N THR A 82 -2.19 -12.95 -6.24
CA THR A 82 -1.66 -12.30 -5.05
C THR A 82 -2.72 -11.39 -4.43
N ASP A 83 -3.06 -11.63 -3.16
CA ASP A 83 -3.90 -10.73 -2.39
C ASP A 83 -3.09 -9.53 -1.90
N ALA A 84 -3.61 -8.32 -2.08
CA ALA A 84 -2.90 -7.10 -1.72
C ALA A 84 -3.71 -6.20 -0.80
N VAL A 85 -3.01 -5.53 0.11
CA VAL A 85 -3.52 -4.41 0.90
C VAL A 85 -2.57 -3.22 0.75
N LEU A 86 -3.13 -2.03 0.59
CA LEU A 86 -2.40 -0.76 0.59
C LEU A 86 -2.76 0.04 1.84
N VAL A 87 -1.74 0.39 2.61
CA VAL A 87 -1.83 1.26 3.77
C VAL A 87 -1.27 2.64 3.41
N LEU A 88 -2.01 3.71 3.67
CA LEU A 88 -1.58 5.09 3.52
C LEU A 88 -1.51 5.72 4.90
N VAL A 89 -0.33 6.21 5.28
CA VAL A 89 -0.10 6.90 6.55
C VAL A 89 0.76 8.14 6.32
N ARG A 90 0.72 9.09 7.25
CA ARG A 90 1.61 10.25 7.24
C ARG A 90 3.07 9.81 7.36
N GLN A 91 3.35 9.00 8.38
CA GLN A 91 4.68 8.47 8.66
C GLN A 91 4.61 7.00 9.02
N GLY A 92 5.41 6.18 8.33
CA GLY A 92 5.55 4.75 8.59
C GLY A 92 6.93 4.23 8.21
N SER A 93 7.17 2.94 8.46
CA SER A 93 8.49 2.34 8.30
C SER A 93 8.44 0.94 7.70
N GLN A 94 9.60 0.42 7.27
CA GLN A 94 9.74 -0.96 6.84
C GLN A 94 9.39 -1.96 7.94
N GLN A 95 9.78 -1.65 9.19
CA GLN A 95 9.48 -2.51 10.33
C GLN A 95 7.98 -2.63 10.54
N LEU A 96 7.25 -1.50 10.45
CA LEU A 96 5.80 -1.50 10.56
C LEU A 96 5.15 -2.42 9.52
N VAL A 97 5.49 -2.29 8.24
CA VAL A 97 4.87 -3.10 7.18
C VAL A 97 5.20 -4.60 7.33
N ASN A 98 6.41 -4.94 7.77
CA ASN A 98 6.80 -6.31 8.09
C ASN A 98 5.93 -6.90 9.21
N GLU A 99 5.72 -6.13 10.28
CA GLU A 99 4.90 -6.55 11.42
C GLU A 99 3.41 -6.65 11.07
N LEU A 100 2.88 -5.74 10.23
CA LEU A 100 1.51 -5.82 9.71
C LEU A 100 1.30 -7.09 8.88
N SER A 101 2.23 -7.40 7.97
CA SER A 101 2.16 -8.62 7.15
C SER A 101 2.10 -9.89 8.00
N ARG A 102 2.85 -9.92 9.10
CA ARG A 102 2.79 -11.02 10.08
C ARG A 102 1.47 -11.02 10.85
N LEU A 103 1.04 -9.87 11.38
CA LEU A 103 -0.13 -9.76 12.25
C LEU A 103 -1.45 -10.05 11.53
N TRP A 104 -1.56 -9.63 10.27
CA TRP A 104 -2.82 -9.69 9.54
C TRP A 104 -3.12 -11.03 8.90
N HIS A 105 -2.13 -11.94 8.82
CA HIS A 105 -2.36 -13.32 8.37
C HIS A 105 -3.20 -13.40 7.08
N MET A 106 -2.86 -12.57 6.08
CA MET A 106 -3.73 -12.33 4.93
C MET A 106 -3.96 -13.56 4.06
N ASP A 107 -2.97 -14.44 3.98
CA ASP A 107 -3.06 -15.71 3.25
C ASP A 107 -2.17 -16.75 3.91
N ASP A 108 -2.71 -17.47 4.89
CA ASP A 108 -1.95 -18.53 5.55
C ASP A 108 -1.87 -19.83 4.76
N GLN A 109 -2.72 -20.02 3.77
CA GLN A 109 -2.78 -21.25 2.98
C GLN A 109 -1.78 -21.24 1.83
N CYS A 110 -1.86 -20.22 0.95
CA CYS A 110 -1.05 -20.17 -0.26
C CYS A 110 0.17 -19.26 -0.12
N LYS A 111 0.25 -18.47 0.95
CA LYS A 111 1.34 -17.52 1.22
C LYS A 111 1.57 -16.55 0.04
N LYS A 112 0.49 -16.15 -0.64
CA LYS A 112 0.44 -15.24 -1.78
C LYS A 112 -0.26 -13.95 -1.39
N SER A 113 0.39 -13.17 -0.53
CA SER A 113 -0.10 -11.85 -0.16
C SER A 113 1.00 -10.83 0.00
N VAL A 114 0.66 -9.56 -0.23
CA VAL A 114 1.55 -8.41 -0.06
C VAL A 114 0.83 -7.27 0.67
N VAL A 115 1.53 -6.67 1.63
CA VAL A 115 1.12 -5.41 2.26
C VAL A 115 2.03 -4.31 1.71
N PHE A 116 1.45 -3.29 1.11
CA PHE A 116 2.11 -2.05 0.74
C PHE A 116 1.83 -0.98 1.79
N LEU A 117 2.83 -0.17 2.11
CA LEU A 117 2.69 0.98 2.99
C LEU A 117 3.29 2.23 2.32
N LEU A 118 2.46 3.22 2.09
CA LEU A 118 2.86 4.54 1.62
C LEU A 118 3.02 5.48 2.81
N SER A 119 4.27 5.86 3.10
CA SER A 119 4.60 6.95 4.03
C SER A 119 4.57 8.27 3.26
N ALA A 120 3.53 9.07 3.48
CA ALA A 120 3.24 10.26 2.68
C ALA A 120 4.25 11.39 2.90
N ASP A 121 4.64 11.61 4.15
CA ASP A 121 5.56 12.70 4.51
C ASP A 121 6.99 12.37 4.04
N ASP A 122 7.40 11.10 4.16
CA ASP A 122 8.72 10.64 3.71
C ASP A 122 8.79 10.34 2.21
N ARG A 123 7.64 10.30 1.53
CA ARG A 123 7.49 9.91 0.11
C ARG A 123 8.15 8.58 -0.19
N ARG A 124 7.89 7.60 0.67
CA ARG A 124 8.45 6.26 0.57
C ARG A 124 7.33 5.22 0.52
N LEU A 125 7.48 4.30 -0.41
CA LEU A 125 6.70 3.07 -0.44
C LEU A 125 7.53 1.97 0.22
N TYR A 126 7.00 1.36 1.25
CA TYR A 126 7.50 0.14 1.88
C TYR A 126 6.59 -1.02 1.51
N PHE A 127 7.10 -2.24 1.49
CA PHE A 127 6.24 -3.41 1.33
C PHE A 127 6.78 -4.62 2.08
N ALA A 128 5.87 -5.56 2.36
CA ALA A 128 6.19 -6.87 2.90
C ALA A 128 5.36 -7.91 2.16
N ALA A 129 6.03 -8.79 1.43
CA ALA A 129 5.39 -9.88 0.70
C ALA A 129 5.66 -11.22 1.37
N GLN A 130 4.70 -12.13 1.24
CA GLN A 130 4.86 -13.52 1.63
C GLN A 130 5.67 -14.30 0.57
N PRO A 131 6.26 -15.46 0.94
CA PRO A 131 7.25 -16.16 0.10
C PRO A 131 6.82 -16.57 -1.31
N ASN A 132 5.51 -16.72 -1.58
CA ASN A 132 5.02 -17.21 -2.87
C ASN A 132 4.52 -16.09 -3.80
N VAL A 133 4.76 -14.82 -3.45
CA VAL A 133 4.47 -13.68 -4.32
C VAL A 133 5.53 -13.60 -5.42
N ASP A 134 5.07 -13.55 -6.67
CA ASP A 134 5.93 -13.35 -7.83
C ASP A 134 5.85 -11.91 -8.31
N PHE A 135 6.90 -11.13 -8.03
CA PHE A 135 6.98 -9.71 -8.41
C PHE A 135 7.18 -9.46 -9.90
N SER A 136 7.59 -10.46 -10.68
CA SER A 136 7.73 -10.31 -12.14
C SER A 136 6.38 -10.00 -12.81
N GLU A 137 5.28 -10.48 -12.21
CA GLU A 137 3.92 -10.23 -12.71
C GLU A 137 3.45 -8.80 -12.42
N PHE A 138 3.98 -8.15 -11.39
CA PHE A 138 3.75 -6.73 -11.13
C PHE A 138 4.49 -5.85 -12.14
N ALA A 139 5.67 -6.30 -12.59
CA ALA A 139 6.53 -5.60 -13.54
C ALA A 139 6.08 -5.71 -15.01
N ASN A 140 5.15 -6.61 -15.32
CA ASN A 140 4.40 -6.58 -16.58
C ASN A 140 3.45 -5.36 -16.67
N GLY A 141 3.26 -4.64 -15.55
CA GLY A 141 2.76 -3.27 -15.47
C GLY A 141 3.91 -2.26 -15.35
N HIS A 142 3.71 -1.04 -15.83
CA HIS A 142 4.71 0.02 -15.65
C HIS A 142 4.76 0.40 -14.16
N PHE A 143 5.95 0.36 -13.57
CA PHE A 143 6.19 0.77 -12.20
C PHE A 143 6.84 2.17 -12.23
N GLN A 144 6.12 3.18 -11.74
CA GLN A 144 6.45 4.61 -11.92
C GLN A 144 6.69 5.02 -13.40
N GLY A 145 5.96 4.45 -14.36
CA GLY A 145 6.12 4.81 -15.78
C GLY A 145 7.45 4.33 -16.38
N ARG A 146 8.20 3.45 -15.69
CA ARG A 146 9.42 2.81 -16.20
C ARG A 146 9.24 1.31 -16.36
N LYS A 147 9.81 0.76 -17.44
CA LYS A 147 9.99 -0.68 -17.58
C LYS A 147 11.15 -1.04 -16.67
N LEU A 148 10.86 -1.63 -15.53
CA LEU A 148 11.91 -2.04 -14.60
C LEU A 148 12.62 -3.28 -15.15
N TYR A 149 13.94 -3.20 -15.25
CA TYR A 149 14.78 -4.35 -15.56
C TYR A 149 14.86 -5.28 -14.33
N SER A 150 15.16 -6.56 -14.54
CA SER A 150 15.24 -7.59 -13.48
C SER A 150 16.07 -7.14 -12.28
N ASP A 151 17.17 -6.43 -12.54
CA ASP A 151 18.15 -6.06 -11.52
C ASP A 151 17.65 -4.89 -10.64
N GLU A 152 16.87 -3.97 -11.24
CA GLU A 152 16.23 -2.87 -10.52
C GLU A 152 15.07 -3.39 -9.65
N LEU A 153 14.28 -4.35 -10.17
CA LEU A 153 13.27 -5.06 -9.35
C LEU A 153 13.92 -5.79 -8.20
N GLN A 154 15.00 -6.52 -8.46
CA GLN A 154 15.69 -7.26 -7.42
C GLN A 154 16.22 -6.32 -6.35
N SER A 155 16.78 -5.16 -6.73
CA SER A 155 17.23 -4.16 -5.76
C SER A 155 16.09 -3.59 -4.89
N ILE A 156 14.88 -3.46 -5.44
CA ILE A 156 13.70 -3.01 -4.70
C ILE A 156 13.17 -4.11 -3.78
N ILE A 157 13.16 -5.35 -4.25
CA ILE A 157 12.83 -6.53 -3.44
C ILE A 157 13.81 -6.66 -2.27
N ASP A 158 15.10 -6.53 -2.53
CA ASP A 158 16.16 -6.66 -1.53
C ASP A 158 16.09 -5.52 -0.49
N SER A 159 15.77 -4.30 -0.94
CA SER A 159 15.64 -3.13 -0.05
C SER A 159 14.27 -3.00 0.61
N ASN A 160 13.27 -3.76 0.15
CA ASN A 160 11.85 -3.71 0.53
C ASN A 160 11.19 -2.32 0.48
N SER A 161 11.86 -1.34 -0.12
CA SER A 161 11.41 0.05 -0.11
C SER A 161 11.80 0.78 -1.38
N MET A 162 11.00 1.77 -1.75
CA MET A 162 11.23 2.60 -2.91
C MET A 162 11.00 4.09 -2.59
N PRO A 163 11.96 4.97 -2.94
CA PRO A 163 11.73 6.41 -2.94
C PRO A 163 10.81 6.81 -4.10
N LEU A 164 9.88 7.72 -3.83
CA LEU A 164 8.93 8.19 -4.84
C LEU A 164 9.37 9.52 -5.45
N GLN A 165 9.23 9.66 -6.77
CA GLN A 165 9.60 10.88 -7.49
C GLN A 165 8.78 12.10 -7.04
N THR A 166 9.35 13.29 -7.20
CA THR A 166 8.75 14.55 -6.73
C THR A 166 7.56 14.98 -7.60
N GLY A 167 6.36 15.05 -7.00
CA GLY A 167 5.12 15.53 -7.65
C GLY A 167 3.93 15.53 -6.67
N PRO A 168 2.74 16.06 -7.02
CA PRO A 168 1.58 16.04 -6.14
C PRO A 168 1.06 14.61 -5.94
N PHE A 169 1.41 14.02 -4.80
CA PHE A 169 1.12 12.63 -4.36
C PHE A 169 -0.35 12.29 -4.18
N TYR A 170 -1.21 13.31 -4.14
CA TYR A 170 -2.64 13.15 -3.86
C TYR A 170 -3.42 12.57 -5.04
N HIS A 171 -2.77 12.29 -6.18
CA HIS A 171 -3.43 11.71 -7.34
C HIS A 171 -3.37 10.17 -7.30
N PRO A 172 -4.51 9.46 -7.17
CA PRO A 172 -4.57 8.00 -7.10
C PRO A 172 -3.86 7.29 -8.27
N GLY A 173 -3.85 7.92 -9.44
CA GLY A 173 -3.16 7.38 -10.62
C GLY A 173 -1.65 7.22 -10.41
N ILE A 174 -1.00 8.13 -9.67
CA ILE A 174 0.45 8.06 -9.41
C ILE A 174 0.76 6.93 -8.45
N VAL A 175 -0.04 6.80 -7.38
CA VAL A 175 0.13 5.71 -6.41
C VAL A 175 -0.13 4.37 -7.10
N ALA A 176 -1.20 4.23 -7.87
CA ALA A 176 -1.49 3.01 -8.63
C ALA A 176 -0.35 2.64 -9.58
N GLU A 177 0.19 3.60 -10.34
CA GLU A 177 1.34 3.38 -11.23
C GLU A 177 2.62 3.04 -10.45
N THR A 178 2.79 3.62 -9.26
CA THR A 178 3.92 3.34 -8.38
C THR A 178 3.90 1.91 -7.85
N ILE A 179 2.73 1.28 -7.66
CA ILE A 179 2.61 -0.13 -7.27
C ILE A 179 2.36 -1.07 -8.46
N GLY A 180 2.65 -0.62 -9.69
CA GLY A 180 2.56 -1.46 -10.90
C GLY A 180 1.13 -1.76 -11.36
N LEU A 181 0.14 -0.96 -10.95
CA LEU A 181 -1.28 -1.23 -11.18
C LEU A 181 -1.87 -0.60 -12.45
N LYS A 182 -1.06 -0.02 -13.32
CA LYS A 182 -1.55 0.50 -14.59
C LYS A 182 -0.85 -0.16 -15.77
N LYS A 183 -1.63 -0.79 -16.67
CA LYS A 183 -1.14 -1.19 -18.00
C LYS A 183 -1.05 0.05 -18.89
N TYR A 184 0.02 0.15 -19.66
CA TYR A 184 0.13 1.15 -20.72
C TYR A 184 -0.88 0.78 -21.83
N GLY A 185 -1.95 1.56 -21.97
CA GLY A 185 -2.99 1.31 -22.98
C GLY A 185 -4.40 1.79 -22.64
N GLU A 186 -4.73 2.02 -21.36
CA GLU A 186 -5.98 2.69 -20.99
C GLU A 186 -5.85 4.20 -21.24
N ARG A 187 -6.07 4.58 -22.51
CA ARG A 187 -6.33 5.96 -22.93
C ARG A 187 -7.51 6.49 -22.10
N LYS A 188 -7.37 7.74 -21.65
CA LYS A 188 -8.48 8.55 -21.18
C LYS A 188 -9.55 8.59 -22.28
N GLU A 189 -10.74 8.09 -21.98
CA GLU A 189 -11.97 8.67 -22.55
C GLU A 189 -12.42 9.80 -21.63
#